data_AF-A0A7Z8VNC9-F1
#
_entry.id   AF-A0A7Z8VNC9-F1
#
_cell.length_a   1.000
_cell.length_b   1.000
_cell.length_c   1.000
_cell.angle_alpha   90.00
_cell.angle_beta   90.00
_cell.angle_gamma   90.00
#
_symmetry.space_group_name_H-M   'P 1'
#
loop_
_entity.id
_entity.type
_entity.pdbx_description
1 polymer ?
#
loop_
_entity_poly.entity_id
_entity_poly.type
_entity_poly.pdbx_seq_one_letter_code
_entity_poly.pdbx_strand_id
1 'polypeptide(L)'
;MASPTLPWAGLWQTIWGLIPSPETDGRILVGFDASIITTVGKKIFGCEAIFDHAAKSNQSKYPWAQNIVSVGLLKQVKGRWACLFLDFRFYLPLKTIQGKKRQPR
;
A
#
# COMPACT_ATOMS: atom_id res chain seq x y z
N MET A 1 -4.38 8.36 5.06
CA MET A 1 -4.35 6.98 5.58
C MET A 1 -5.78 6.52 5.83
N ALA A 2 -6.01 5.20 5.90
CA ALA A 2 -7.35 4.61 5.81
C ALA A 2 -8.32 5.05 6.92
N SER A 3 -7.83 5.26 8.16
CA SER A 3 -8.61 5.84 9.25
C SER A 3 -7.98 7.16 9.72
N PRO A 4 -8.75 8.25 9.91
CA PRO A 4 -8.21 9.48 10.50
C PRO A 4 -7.99 9.39 12.02
N THR A 5 -8.54 8.37 12.69
CA THR A 5 -8.51 8.27 14.16
C THR A 5 -7.32 7.48 14.71
N LEU A 6 -6.61 6.73 13.87
CA LEU A 6 -5.45 5.96 14.29
C LEU A 6 -4.18 6.83 14.30
N PRO A 7 -3.35 6.74 15.35
CA PRO A 7 -2.06 7.46 15.43
C PRO A 7 -1.01 6.73 14.59
N TRP A 8 -1.22 6.67 13.28
CA TRP A 8 -0.44 5.84 12.35
C TRP A 8 1.07 6.03 12.44
N ALA A 9 1.56 7.26 12.61
CA ALA A 9 2.99 7.52 12.71
C ALA A 9 3.59 6.80 13.93
N GLY A 10 2.96 6.94 15.11
CA GLY A 10 3.39 6.26 16.32
C GLY A 10 3.21 4.74 16.25
N LEU A 11 2.11 4.28 15.63
CA LEU A 11 1.88 2.86 15.39
C LEU A 11 3.00 2.23 14.57
N TRP A 12 3.35 2.85 13.43
CA TRP A 12 4.40 2.34 12.55
C TRP A 12 5.77 2.39 13.21
N GLN A 13 6.12 3.51 13.86
CA GLN A 13 7.38 3.62 14.62
C GLN A 13 7.51 2.51 15.68
N THR A 14 6.41 2.22 16.40
CA THR A 14 6.37 1.15 17.40
C THR A 14 6.60 -0.21 16.74
N ILE A 15 5.88 -0.51 15.64
CA ILE A 15 6.02 -1.78 14.92
C ILE A 15 7.44 -1.96 14.36
N TRP A 16 8.04 -0.91 13.79
CA TRP A 16 9.40 -0.96 13.29
C TRP A 16 10.42 -1.21 14.40
N GLY A 17 10.22 -0.62 15.57
CA GLY A 17 11.05 -0.85 16.76
C GLY A 17 10.99 -2.28 17.30
N LEU A 18 9.96 -3.06 16.95
CA LEU A 18 9.86 -4.47 17.32
C LEU A 18 10.68 -5.40 16.42
N ILE A 19 11.33 -4.90 15.36
CA ILE A 19 12.18 -5.70 14.47
C ILE A 19 13.59 -5.78 15.08
N PRO A 20 14.00 -6.92 15.66
CA PRO A 20 15.23 -6.98 16.47
C PRO A 20 16.52 -6.94 15.64
N SER A 21 16.48 -7.40 14.38
CA SER A 21 17.63 -7.45 13.47
C SER A 21 17.17 -7.07 12.07
N PRO A 22 17.12 -5.77 11.74
CA PRO A 22 16.57 -5.31 10.47
C PRO A 22 17.52 -5.57 9.28
N GLU A 23 18.80 -5.77 9.54
CA GLU A 23 19.82 -5.95 8.50
C GLU A 23 19.87 -7.38 7.97
N THR A 24 20.10 -7.54 6.67
CA THR A 24 20.53 -8.78 6.04
C THR A 24 21.97 -8.57 5.57
N ASP A 25 22.91 -9.36 6.07
CA ASP A 25 24.35 -9.26 5.75
C ASP A 25 24.91 -7.84 5.92
N GLY A 26 24.55 -7.17 7.02
CA GLY A 26 25.00 -5.81 7.34
C GLY A 26 24.35 -4.71 6.50
N ARG A 27 23.28 -5.01 5.76
CA ARG A 27 22.58 -4.05 4.89
C ARG A 27 21.09 -4.01 5.18
N ILE A 28 20.52 -2.82 5.09
CA ILE A 28 19.08 -2.64 5.05
C ILE A 28 18.61 -2.83 3.61
N LEU A 29 17.81 -3.87 3.39
CA LEU A 29 17.21 -4.17 2.09
C LEU A 29 15.74 -3.79 2.14
N VAL A 30 15.29 -2.99 1.18
CA VAL A 30 13.91 -2.49 1.13
C VAL A 30 13.30 -2.90 -0.20
N GLY A 31 12.10 -3.48 -0.14
CA GLY A 31 11.27 -3.79 -1.29
C GLY A 31 10.17 -2.74 -1.47
N PHE A 32 9.93 -2.37 -2.72
CA PHE A 32 8.78 -1.57 -3.12
C PHE A 32 7.90 -2.41 -4.02
N ASP A 33 6.60 -2.44 -3.72
CA ASP A 33 5.64 -3.15 -4.53
C ASP A 33 4.32 -2.39 -4.64
N ALA A 34 3.66 -2.52 -5.77
CA ALA A 34 2.35 -1.93 -6.03
C ALA A 34 1.30 -3.04 -6.06
N SER A 35 0.13 -2.75 -5.50
CA SER A 35 -0.97 -3.72 -5.45
C SER A 35 -2.30 -3.07 -5.78
N ILE A 36 -3.11 -3.77 -6.58
CA ILE A 36 -4.50 -3.42 -6.86
C ILE A 36 -5.38 -4.33 -5.98
N ILE A 37 -6.07 -3.73 -5.02
CA ILE A 37 -6.96 -4.42 -4.09
C ILE A 37 -8.39 -4.20 -4.56
N THR A 38 -8.95 -5.20 -5.24
CA THR A 38 -10.33 -5.15 -5.73
C THR A 38 -11.32 -5.19 -4.56
N THR A 39 -12.36 -4.35 -4.63
CA THR A 39 -13.39 -4.30 -3.60
C THR A 39 -14.77 -4.25 -4.22
N VAL A 40 -15.78 -4.72 -3.49
CA VAL A 40 -17.19 -4.67 -3.92
C VAL A 40 -17.95 -3.46 -3.34
N GLY A 41 -17.40 -2.82 -2.30
CA GLY A 41 -18.03 -1.69 -1.61
C GLY A 41 -17.78 -0.36 -2.33
N LYS A 42 -18.86 0.39 -2.59
CA LYS A 42 -18.78 1.72 -3.26
C LYS A 42 -18.28 2.85 -2.34
N LYS A 43 -18.34 2.66 -1.01
CA LYS A 43 -17.97 3.68 0.00
C LYS A 43 -16.61 3.38 0.66
N ILE A 44 -15.67 2.82 -0.09
CA ILE A 44 -14.33 2.50 0.41
C ILE A 44 -13.37 3.62 0.00
N PHE A 45 -12.66 4.19 0.97
CA PHE A 45 -11.73 5.28 0.73
C PHE A 45 -10.64 4.88 -0.27
N GLY A 46 -10.36 5.75 -1.24
CA GLY A 46 -9.29 5.52 -2.22
C GLY A 46 -9.61 4.46 -3.28
N CYS A 47 -10.82 3.89 -3.29
CA CYS A 47 -11.28 3.08 -4.40
C CYS A 47 -11.69 3.95 -5.58
N GLU A 48 -11.23 3.56 -6.77
CA GLU A 48 -11.61 4.16 -8.05
C GLU A 48 -11.70 3.06 -9.11
N ALA A 49 -12.20 3.39 -10.30
CA ALA A 49 -12.05 2.52 -11.47
C ALA A 49 -10.63 2.70 -12.03
N ILE A 50 -9.77 1.70 -11.87
CA ILE A 50 -8.34 1.79 -12.17
C ILE A 50 -8.01 0.82 -13.29
N PHE A 51 -7.15 1.23 -14.23
CA PHE A 51 -6.69 0.33 -15.27
C PHE A 51 -5.64 -0.64 -14.73
N ASP A 52 -5.87 -1.94 -14.89
CA ASP A 52 -4.96 -3.00 -14.49
C ASP A 52 -4.20 -3.54 -15.72
N HIS A 53 -2.92 -3.18 -15.82
CA HIS A 53 -2.02 -3.65 -16.88
C HIS A 53 -1.71 -5.15 -16.77
N ALA A 54 -1.87 -5.75 -15.59
CA ALA A 54 -1.63 -7.16 -15.32
C ALA A 54 -2.90 -8.02 -15.40
N ALA A 55 -4.05 -7.41 -15.74
CA ALA A 55 -5.32 -8.12 -15.85
C ALA A 55 -5.25 -9.24 -16.89
N LYS A 56 -5.57 -10.46 -16.45
CA LYS A 56 -5.69 -11.65 -17.31
C LYS A 56 -6.97 -11.60 -18.14
N SER A 57 -7.09 -12.48 -19.13
CA SER A 57 -8.26 -12.55 -20.03
C SER A 57 -9.60 -12.74 -19.32
N ASN A 58 -9.60 -13.39 -18.15
CA ASN A 58 -10.79 -13.62 -17.32
C ASN A 58 -10.98 -12.59 -16.20
N GLN A 59 -10.23 -11.48 -16.21
CA GLN A 59 -10.31 -10.42 -15.22
C GLN A 59 -10.77 -9.12 -15.87
N SER A 60 -11.42 -8.25 -15.07
CA SER A 60 -11.72 -6.89 -15.54
C SER A 60 -10.43 -6.10 -15.69
N LYS A 61 -10.28 -5.39 -16.81
CA LYS A 61 -9.20 -4.41 -16.99
C LYS A 61 -9.43 -3.12 -16.20
N TYR A 62 -10.65 -2.87 -15.75
CA TYR A 62 -11.01 -1.69 -14.97
C TYR A 62 -11.76 -2.08 -13.69
N PRO A 63 -11.12 -2.77 -12.74
CA PRO A 63 -11.75 -3.09 -11.47
C PRO A 63 -12.02 -1.82 -10.65
N TRP A 64 -13.06 -1.91 -9.81
CA TRP A 64 -13.22 -0.98 -8.69
C TRP A 64 -12.29 -1.41 -7.55
N ALA A 65 -11.23 -0.64 -7.31
CA ALA A 65 -10.13 -1.09 -6.46
C ALA A 65 -9.38 0.07 -5.81
N GLN A 66 -8.70 -0.23 -4.70
CA GLN A 66 -7.63 0.63 -4.19
C GLN A 66 -6.34 0.27 -4.94
N ASN A 67 -5.61 1.28 -5.39
CA ASN A 67 -4.24 1.11 -5.84
C ASN A 67 -3.31 1.65 -4.74
N ILE A 68 -2.43 0.80 -4.25
CA ILE A 68 -1.48 1.14 -3.20
C ILE A 68 -0.06 0.85 -3.67
N VAL A 69 0.87 1.67 -3.20
CA VAL A 69 2.30 1.37 -3.21
C VAL A 69 2.69 1.11 -1.77
N SER A 70 3.32 -0.03 -1.53
CA SER A 70 3.83 -0.44 -0.23
C SER A 70 5.35 -0.48 -0.24
N VAL A 71 5.91 -0.27 0.96
CA VAL A 71 7.33 -0.44 1.23
C VAL A 71 7.48 -1.43 2.36
N GLY A 72 8.44 -2.34 2.22
CA GLY A 72 8.71 -3.37 3.21
C GLY A 72 10.18 -3.67 3.36
N LEU A 73 10.56 -4.12 4.55
CA LEU A 73 11.90 -4.59 4.86
C LEU A 73 12.06 -6.01 4.32
N LEU A 74 13.05 -6.24 3.47
CA LEU A 74 13.39 -7.57 2.97
C LEU A 74 14.33 -8.26 3.97
N LYS A 75 13.86 -9.36 4.55
CA LYS A 75 14.60 -10.15 5.53
C LYS A 75 14.55 -11.62 5.19
N GLN A 76 15.67 -12.33 5.37
CA GLN A 76 15.63 -13.79 5.38
C GLN A 76 15.04 -14.32 6.70
N VAL A 77 13.95 -15.06 6.60
CA VAL A 77 13.30 -15.76 7.72
C VAL A 77 13.29 -17.23 7.39
N LYS A 78 13.99 -18.05 8.19
CA LYS A 78 14.11 -19.50 7.99
C LYS A 78 14.53 -19.88 6.55
N GLY A 79 15.52 -19.17 6.00
CA GLY A 79 16.07 -19.40 4.66
C GLY A 79 15.18 -18.94 3.49
N ARG A 80 14.13 -18.17 3.75
CA ARG A 80 13.24 -17.61 2.71
C ARG A 80 13.16 -16.09 2.83
N TRP A 81 13.00 -15.42 1.69
CA TRP A 81 12.73 -13.98 1.68
C TRP A 81 11.33 -13.69 2.20
N ALA A 82 11.26 -12.81 3.19
CA ALA A 82 10.03 -12.21 3.69
C ALA A 82 10.10 -10.70 3.49
N CYS A 83 8.97 -10.11 3.06
CA CYS A 83 8.78 -8.67 3.02
C CYS A 83 7.97 -8.26 4.24
N LEU A 84 8.65 -7.71 5.26
CA LEU A 84 8.00 -7.19 6.46
C LEU A 84 7.43 -5.81 6.15
N PHE A 85 6.12 -5.67 6.25
CA PHE A 85 5.41 -4.45 5.88
C PHE A 85 5.85 -3.27 6.76
N LEU A 86 6.25 -2.15 6.14
CA LEU A 86 6.66 -0.95 6.86
C LEU A 86 5.64 0.18 6.73
N ASP A 87 5.23 0.53 5.50
CA ASP A 87 4.25 1.58 5.24
C ASP A 87 3.62 1.40 3.86
N PHE A 88 2.56 2.17 3.57
CA PHE A 88 1.96 2.25 2.25
C PHE A 88 1.35 3.62 1.96
N ARG A 89 1.15 3.93 0.69
CA ARG A 89 0.39 5.10 0.23
C ARG A 89 -0.59 4.69 -0.87
N PHE A 90 -1.72 5.38 -0.90
CA PHE A 90 -2.67 5.26 -2.02
C PHE A 90 -2.09 5.96 -3.24
N TYR A 91 -2.09 5.27 -4.37
CA TYR A 91 -1.82 5.87 -5.66
C TYR A 91 -3.13 6.39 -6.24
N LEU A 92 -3.33 7.71 -6.16
CA LEU A 92 -4.53 8.37 -6.64
C LEU A 92 -4.24 9.14 -7.94
N PRO A 93 -5.09 9.01 -8.98
CA PRO A 93 -4.97 9.80 -10.18
C PRO A 93 -5.00 11.30 -9.88
N LEU A 94 -4.15 12.08 -10.56
CA LEU A 94 -4.05 13.53 -10.36
C LEU A 94 -5.40 14.25 -10.51
N LYS A 95 -6.21 13.84 -11.50
CA LYS A 95 -7.57 14.35 -11.73
C LYS A 95 -8.47 14.22 -10.49
N THR A 96 -8.35 13.10 -9.75
CA THR A 96 -9.15 12.86 -8.56
C THR A 96 -8.66 13.70 -7.39
N ILE A 97 -7.34 13.85 -7.24
CA ILE A 97 -6.74 14.73 -6.24
C ILE A 97 -7.18 16.18 -6.46
N GLN A 98 -7.15 16.65 -7.71
CA GLN A 98 -7.56 18.00 -8.09
C GLN A 98 -9.08 18.20 -7.97
N GLY A 99 -9.89 17.21 -8.34
CA GLY A 99 -11.35 17.25 -8.18
C GLY A 99 -11.77 17.37 -6.71
N LYS A 100 -11.09 16.67 -5.80
CA LYS A 100 -11.33 16.77 -4.35
C LYS A 100 -10.91 18.12 -3.74
N LYS A 101 -9.94 18.83 -4.32
CA LYS A 101 -9.59 20.21 -3.86
C LYS A 101 -10.69 21.24 -4.16
N ARG A 102 -11.63 20.94 -5.08
CA ARG A 102 -12.73 21.83 -5.48
C ARG A 102 -14.03 21.60 -4.72
N GLN A 103 -14.14 20.55 -3.91
CA GLN A 103 -15.27 20.35 -3.00
C GLN A 103 -14.84 20.78 -1.60
N PRO A 104 -15.43 21.83 -1.02
CA PRO A 104 -15.18 22.16 0.38
C PRO A 104 -15.63 20.98 1.24
N ARG A 105 -14.78 20.58 2.20
CA ARG A 105 -15.15 19.62 3.23
C ARG A 105 -16.24 20.19 4.12
#